data_AF-A0A554JN07-F1
#
_entry.id   AF-A0A554JN07-F1
#
_cell.length_a   1.000
_cell.length_b   1.000
_cell.length_c   1.000
_cell.angle_alpha   90.00
_cell.angle_beta   90.00
_cell.angle_gamma   90.00
#
_symmetry.space_group_name_H-M   'P 1'
#
loop_
_entity.id
_entity.type
_entity.pdbx_description
1 polymer ?
#
loop_
_entity_poly.entity_id
_entity_poly.type
_entity_poly.pdbx_seq_one_letter_code
_entity_poly.pdbx_strand_id
1 'polypeptide(L)'
;FMTPLAKRVAHEPGSCGIIIGGSGQGEAMCANRVPGVRAAVFYGPMRVTSALDIEGGHSEDGYDAIRLPRRHNDANVLSIGARFVSGEQALEAVRVFLGTPFSDAPRHARRIAKF
;
A
#
# COMPACT_ATOMS: atom_id res chain seq x y z
N PHE A 1 -10.69 10.72 11.15
CA PHE A 1 -10.73 10.26 9.74
C PHE A 1 -10.12 8.88 9.55
N MET A 2 -8.94 8.56 10.11
CA MET A 2 -8.27 7.26 9.89
C MET A 2 -9.02 6.07 10.48
N THR A 3 -9.40 6.14 11.75
CA THR A 3 -10.09 5.03 12.43
C THR A 3 -11.43 4.67 11.79
N PRO A 4 -12.32 5.61 11.40
CA PRO A 4 -13.54 5.28 10.65
C PRO A 4 -13.28 4.53 9.33
N LEU A 5 -12.34 5.01 8.51
CA LEU A 5 -11.96 4.35 7.25
C LEU A 5 -11.39 2.95 7.51
N ALA A 6 -10.46 2.84 8.45
CA ALA A 6 -9.81 1.58 8.81
C ALA A 6 -10.82 0.55 9.34
N LYS A 7 -11.76 0.96 10.20
CA LYS A 7 -12.85 0.10 10.66
C LYS A 7 -13.72 -0.37 9.50
N ARG A 8 -14.10 0.53 8.58
CA ARG A 8 -14.92 0.14 7.43
C ARG A 8 -14.21 -0.89 6.54
N VAL A 9 -12.95 -0.63 6.19
CA VAL A 9 -12.13 -1.56 5.40
C VAL A 9 -12.00 -2.93 6.08
N ALA A 10 -11.83 -2.97 7.40
CA ALA A 10 -11.74 -4.23 8.14
C ALA A 10 -13.06 -5.03 8.17
N HIS A 11 -14.22 -4.37 8.10
CA HIS A 11 -15.54 -5.02 8.14
C HIS A 11 -16.10 -5.34 6.75
N GLU A 12 -15.53 -4.78 5.69
CA GLU A 12 -15.97 -4.98 4.30
C GLU A 12 -14.87 -5.72 3.50
N PRO A 13 -14.83 -7.07 3.52
CA PRO A 13 -13.85 -7.85 2.78
C PRO A 13 -13.82 -7.48 1.29
N GLY A 14 -12.62 -7.35 0.73
CA GLY A 14 -12.42 -6.94 -0.67
C GLY A 14 -12.47 -5.43 -0.91
N SER A 15 -12.87 -4.63 0.08
CA SER A 15 -12.75 -3.16 -0.01
C SER A 15 -11.31 -2.68 0.17
N CYS A 16 -11.03 -1.49 -0.33
CA CYS A 16 -9.75 -0.80 -0.17
C CYS A 16 -9.98 0.63 0.32
N GLY A 17 -9.08 1.14 1.15
CA GLY A 17 -9.10 2.51 1.65
C GLY A 17 -7.98 3.36 1.09
N ILE A 18 -8.28 4.62 0.74
CA ILE A 18 -7.26 5.61 0.36
C ILE A 18 -7.26 6.71 1.42
N ILE A 19 -6.08 7.02 1.94
CA ILE A 19 -5.84 8.13 2.85
C ILE A 19 -4.89 9.11 2.19
N ILE A 20 -5.18 10.40 2.29
CA ILE A 20 -4.32 11.49 1.85
C ILE A 20 -4.04 12.37 3.07
N GLY A 21 -2.77 12.46 3.45
CA GLY A 21 -2.32 13.18 4.64
C GLY A 21 -1.06 13.99 4.38
N GLY A 22 -0.57 14.72 5.39
CA GLY A 22 0.63 15.55 5.22
C GLY A 22 1.86 14.70 4.89
N SER A 23 2.18 13.76 5.78
CA SER A 23 3.23 12.75 5.55
C SER A 23 2.66 11.37 5.21
N GLY A 24 1.42 11.05 5.57
CA GLY A 24 0.87 9.70 5.37
C GLY A 24 1.36 8.68 6.41
N GLN A 25 2.44 8.96 7.16
CA GLN A 25 2.96 8.06 8.18
C GLN A 25 2.07 8.00 9.42
N GLY A 26 1.73 9.16 9.99
CA GLY A 26 0.89 9.22 11.18
C GLY A 26 -0.48 8.60 10.89
N GLU A 27 -0.97 8.82 9.68
CA GLU A 27 -2.21 8.25 9.18
C GLU A 27 -2.15 6.72 9.06
N ALA A 28 -1.11 6.17 8.45
CA ALA A 28 -0.90 4.72 8.35
C ALA A 28 -0.69 4.09 9.73
N MET A 29 0.07 4.73 10.63
CA MET A 29 0.24 4.28 12.01
C MET A 29 -1.09 4.21 12.75
N CYS A 30 -1.98 5.19 12.57
CA CYS A 30 -3.32 5.16 13.16
C CYS A 30 -4.21 4.07 12.53
N ALA A 31 -4.18 3.91 11.20
CA ALA A 31 -4.97 2.91 10.50
C ALA A 31 -4.57 1.47 10.87
N ASN A 32 -3.26 1.19 10.94
CA ASN A 32 -2.71 -0.13 11.29
C ASN A 32 -2.99 -0.57 12.73
N ARG A 33 -3.53 0.30 13.60
CA ARG A 33 -4.00 -0.11 14.93
C ARG A 33 -5.33 -0.86 14.89
N VAL A 34 -6.05 -0.83 13.77
CA VAL A 34 -7.30 -1.57 13.60
C VAL A 34 -6.95 -2.99 13.12
N PRO A 35 -7.35 -4.05 13.85
CA PRO A 35 -7.13 -5.42 13.41
C PRO A 35 -7.67 -5.67 12.00
N GLY A 36 -6.90 -6.39 11.18
CA GLY A 36 -7.23 -6.67 9.77
C GLY A 36 -6.81 -5.57 8.79
N VAL A 37 -6.36 -4.40 9.25
CA VAL A 37 -5.85 -3.33 8.37
C VAL A 37 -4.36 -3.46 8.14
N ARG A 38 -3.95 -3.28 6.88
CA ARG A 38 -2.56 -3.28 6.40
C ARG A 38 -2.37 -2.07 5.49
N ALA A 39 -2.02 -0.95 6.10
CA ALA A 39 -1.79 0.32 5.45
C ALA A 39 -0.33 0.46 5.01
N ALA A 40 -0.12 0.76 3.73
CA ALA A 40 1.19 1.07 3.14
C ALA A 40 1.31 2.58 2.87
N VAL A 41 2.48 3.15 3.14
CA VAL A 41 2.75 4.58 2.90
C VAL A 41 3.40 4.79 1.55
N PHE A 42 2.95 5.80 0.81
CA PHE A 42 3.52 6.22 -0.46
C PHE A 42 3.98 7.67 -0.42
N TYR A 43 5.22 7.88 -0.87
CA TYR A 43 5.87 9.18 -0.93
C TYR A 43 6.19 9.67 -2.33
N GLY A 44 5.78 8.93 -3.37
CA GLY A 44 6.11 9.24 -4.75
C GLY A 44 6.84 8.10 -5.44
N PRO A 45 6.90 8.15 -6.78
CA PRO A 45 7.55 7.12 -7.56
C PRO A 45 9.05 7.09 -7.25
N MET A 46 9.58 5.89 -6.97
CA MET A 46 10.99 5.66 -6.71
C MET A 46 11.51 4.64 -7.71
N ARG A 47 12.30 5.12 -8.69
CA ARG A 47 13.02 4.23 -9.60
C ARG A 47 14.17 3.60 -8.82
N VAL A 48 14.05 2.30 -8.55
CA VAL A 48 15.13 1.54 -7.92
C VAL A 48 16.17 1.20 -8.98
N THR A 49 17.41 1.61 -8.74
CA THR A 49 18.54 1.48 -9.68
C THR A 49 19.24 0.12 -9.60
N SER A 50 18.80 -0.77 -8.71
CA SER A 50 19.34 -2.12 -8.49
C SER A 50 18.21 -3.16 -8.35
N ALA A 51 18.55 -4.42 -8.11
CA ALA A 51 17.59 -5.52 -8.03
C ALA A 51 16.55 -5.32 -6.91
N LEU A 52 15.27 -5.42 -7.25
CA LEU A 52 14.11 -5.27 -6.36
C LEU A 52 13.78 -6.55 -5.58
N ASP A 53 14.18 -7.70 -6.10
CA ASP A 53 13.90 -9.01 -5.54
C ASP A 53 15.00 -10.00 -5.88
N ILE A 54 14.89 -11.21 -5.31
CA ILE A 54 15.81 -12.33 -5.58
C ILE A 54 15.79 -12.74 -7.05
N GLU A 55 14.73 -12.38 -7.79
CA GLU A 55 14.54 -12.68 -9.21
C GLU A 55 15.24 -11.65 -10.11
N GLY A 56 15.84 -10.59 -9.53
CA GLY A 56 16.61 -9.59 -10.26
C GLY A 56 15.74 -8.56 -10.98
N GLY A 57 14.46 -8.42 -10.61
CA GLY A 57 13.56 -7.44 -11.21
C GLY A 57 14.05 -6.00 -11.00
N HIS A 58 13.77 -5.11 -11.95
CA HIS A 58 14.04 -3.67 -11.83
C HIS A 58 12.73 -2.89 -11.94
N SER A 59 12.71 -1.71 -11.30
CA SER A 59 11.55 -0.82 -11.34
C SER A 59 11.43 -0.14 -12.69
N GLU A 60 10.37 -0.39 -13.44
CA GLU A 60 10.18 0.23 -14.75
C GLU A 60 9.57 1.65 -14.65
N ASP A 61 8.64 1.85 -13.72
CA ASP A 61 7.83 3.07 -13.61
C ASP A 61 7.87 3.76 -12.23
N GLY A 62 8.58 3.18 -11.25
CA GLY A 62 8.75 3.75 -9.92
C GLY A 62 7.63 3.45 -8.92
N TYR A 63 6.59 2.67 -9.26
CA TYR A 63 5.45 2.41 -8.37
C TYR A 63 5.54 1.09 -7.59
N ASP A 64 6.71 0.47 -7.52
CA ASP A 64 6.90 -0.79 -6.78
C ASP A 64 6.68 -0.64 -5.28
N ALA A 65 6.90 0.56 -4.74
CA ALA A 65 6.53 0.92 -3.37
C ALA A 65 5.03 0.79 -3.08
N ILE A 66 4.19 0.67 -4.11
CA ILE A 66 2.74 0.41 -4.03
C ILE A 66 2.43 -1.03 -4.44
N ARG A 67 3.02 -1.51 -5.55
CA ARG A 67 2.77 -2.87 -6.04
C ARG A 67 3.21 -3.92 -5.04
N LEU A 68 4.38 -3.79 -4.44
CA LEU A 68 4.94 -4.80 -3.56
C LEU A 68 4.11 -4.96 -2.27
N PRO A 69 3.70 -3.89 -1.55
CA PRO A 69 2.77 -4.05 -0.44
C PRO A 69 1.44 -4.71 -0.84
N ARG A 70 0.88 -4.35 -2.01
CA ARG A 70 -0.38 -4.95 -2.48
C ARG A 70 -0.21 -6.43 -2.84
N ARG A 71 0.87 -6.81 -3.53
CA ARG A 71 1.17 -8.18 -3.96
C ARG A 71 1.62 -9.08 -2.80
N HIS A 72 2.44 -8.56 -1.88
CA HIS A 72 3.14 -9.38 -0.88
C HIS A 72 2.47 -9.36 0.49
N ASN A 73 1.80 -8.27 0.83
CA ASN A 73 1.20 -8.08 2.15
C ASN A 73 -0.32 -7.93 2.06
N ASP A 74 -0.92 -8.08 0.88
CA ASP A 74 -2.33 -7.83 0.64
C ASP A 74 -2.78 -6.49 1.26
N ALA A 75 -1.97 -5.44 1.07
CA ALA A 75 -2.27 -4.13 1.68
C ALA A 75 -3.67 -3.67 1.23
N ASN A 76 -4.53 -3.34 2.20
CA ASN A 76 -5.92 -2.92 1.96
C ASN A 76 -6.15 -1.43 2.23
N VAL A 77 -5.11 -0.71 2.66
CA VAL A 77 -5.11 0.75 2.75
C VAL A 77 -3.85 1.34 2.11
N LEU A 78 -4.02 2.37 1.28
CA LEU A 78 -2.93 3.20 0.78
C LEU A 78 -2.95 4.54 1.50
N SER A 79 -1.82 4.93 2.08
CA SER A 79 -1.64 6.21 2.75
C SER A 79 -0.64 7.08 1.98
N ILE A 80 -1.12 8.18 1.41
CA ILE A 80 -0.33 9.05 0.53
C ILE A 80 0.14 10.27 1.32
N GLY A 81 1.46 10.49 1.33
CA GLY A 81 2.07 11.71 1.85
C GLY A 81 1.97 12.84 0.83
N ALA A 82 0.92 13.67 0.95
CA ALA A 82 0.58 14.73 0.01
C ALA A 82 1.67 15.81 -0.14
N ARG A 83 2.56 15.95 0.84
CA ARG A 83 3.71 16.88 0.75
C ARG A 83 4.81 16.41 -0.21
N PHE A 84 4.77 15.16 -0.66
CA PHE A 84 5.84 14.53 -1.43
C PHE A 84 5.44 14.18 -2.87
N VAL A 85 4.15 14.32 -3.21
CA VAL A 85 3.62 13.89 -4.50
C VAL A 85 2.80 14.99 -5.18
N SER A 86 2.82 14.99 -6.50
CA SER A 86 1.84 15.75 -7.30
C SER A 86 0.47 15.07 -7.28
N GLY A 87 -0.58 15.80 -7.67
CA GLY A 87 -1.92 15.22 -7.84
C GLY A 87 -1.96 14.09 -8.88
N GLU A 88 -1.18 14.21 -9.95
CA GLU A 88 -1.05 13.16 -10.98
C GLU A 88 -0.39 11.90 -10.43
N GLN A 89 0.70 12.06 -9.66
CA GLN A 89 1.37 10.93 -9.00
C GLN A 89 0.46 10.25 -7.97
N ALA A 90 -0.34 11.03 -7.22
CA ALA A 90 -1.32 10.49 -6.28
C ALA A 90 -2.44 9.70 -7.01
N LEU A 91 -2.94 10.22 -8.14
CA LEU A 91 -3.95 9.53 -8.94
C LEU A 91 -3.41 8.22 -9.51
N GLU A 92 -2.20 8.23 -10.06
CA GLU A 92 -1.55 7.03 -10.60
C GLU A 92 -1.26 6.02 -9.49
N ALA A 93 -0.82 6.48 -8.32
CA ALA A 93 -0.65 5.65 -7.14
C ALA A 93 -1.93 4.90 -6.74
N VAL A 94 -3.07 5.59 -6.75
CA VAL A 94 -4.38 4.97 -6.48
C VAL A 94 -4.73 3.95 -7.55
N ARG A 95 -4.52 4.25 -8.84
CA ARG A 95 -4.77 3.30 -9.94
C ARG A 95 -3.93 2.04 -9.80
N VAL A 96 -2.63 2.18 -9.58
CA VAL A 96 -1.72 1.05 -9.38
C VAL A 96 -2.13 0.22 -8.17
N PHE A 97 -2.49 0.87 -7.05
CA PHE A 97 -2.91 0.17 -5.84
C PHE A 97 -4.18 -0.65 -6.03
N LEU A 98 -5.22 -0.05 -6.62
CA LEU A 98 -6.50 -0.72 -6.85
C LEU A 98 -6.44 -1.78 -7.95
N GLY A 99 -5.58 -1.59 -8.96
CA GLY A 99 -5.40 -2.52 -10.08
C GLY A 99 -4.44 -3.67 -9.80
N THR A 100 -3.64 -3.60 -8.73
CA THR A 100 -2.68 -4.66 -8.40
C THR A 100 -3.36 -5.74 -7.53
N PRO A 101 -3.43 -7.00 -7.97
CA PRO A 101 -3.98 -8.07 -7.15
C PRO A 101 -2.97 -8.53 -6.08
N PHE A 102 -3.48 -9.18 -5.03
CA PHE A 102 -2.63 -10.00 -4.17
C PHE A 102 -2.02 -11.15 -4.98
N SER A 103 -0.80 -11.57 -4.63
CA SER A 103 -0.10 -12.60 -5.41
C SER A 103 -0.48 -14.04 -5.06
N ASP A 104 -1.18 -14.26 -3.95
CA ASP A 104 -1.52 -15.58 -3.40
C ASP A 104 -0.33 -16.53 -3.17
N ALA A 105 0.91 -16.03 -3.26
CA ALA A 105 2.09 -16.86 -3.09
C ALA A 105 2.12 -17.44 -1.66
N PRO A 106 2.40 -18.74 -1.47
CA PRO A 106 2.33 -19.39 -0.15
C PRO A 106 3.19 -18.69 0.92
N ARG A 107 4.33 -18.12 0.52
CA ARG A 107 5.21 -17.34 1.42
C ARG A 107 4.57 -16.05 1.94
N HIS A 108 3.72 -15.41 1.14
CA HIS A 108 3.04 -14.16 1.47
C HIS A 108 1.82 -14.43 2.35
N ALA A 109 0.98 -15.41 1.96
CA ALA A 109 -0.15 -15.86 2.77
C ALA A 109 0.29 -16.28 4.18
N ARG A 110 1.39 -17.04 4.30
CA ARG A 110 1.96 -17.45 5.59
C ARG A 110 2.40 -16.26 6.47
N ARG A 111 2.88 -15.16 5.88
CA ARG A 111 3.28 -13.96 6.64
C ARG A 111 2.05 -13.21 7.18
N ILE A 112 1.01 -13.10 6.37
CA ILE A 112 -0.25 -12.44 6.75
C ILE A 112 -0.94 -13.24 7.87
N ALA A 113 -1.00 -14.56 7.76
CA ALA A 113 -1.67 -15.43 8.75
C ALA A 113 -0.99 -15.49 10.14
N LYS A 114 0.14 -14.82 10.35
CA LYS A 114 0.79 -14.75 11.67
C LYS A 114 0.06 -13.82 12.65
N PHE A 115 -0.83 -12.96 12.17
CA PHE A 115 -1.47 -11.89 12.94
C PHE A 115 -2.96 -11.77 12.59
#